data_AF-A8NFP2-F1
#
_entry.id   AF-A8NFP2-F1
#
_cell.length_a   1.000
_cell.length_b   1.000
_cell.length_c   1.000
_cell.angle_alpha   90.00
_cell.angle_beta   90.00
_cell.angle_gamma   90.00
#
_symmetry.space_group_name_H-M   'P 1'
#
loop_
_entity.id
_entity.type
_entity.pdbx_description
1 polymer ?
#
loop_
_entity_poly.entity_id
_entity_poly.type
_entity_poly.pdbx_seq_one_letter_code
_entity_poly.pdbx_strand_id
1 'polypeptide(L)'
;MTSAPFRVTVVPELPTNHLFILDVDHSSERLAKDPDILCAFAEKLANSLGDRFPKNLVIKKIEAIDSVRRQSRVMFSNSSLSYKYCQKKAIEAIKHIMLTRRRDRIRAEFVRAMDSRFHVRNVKLELRAVLVDLGSCIEEMPTSRLPTNVSLFSTTVSPNYDTSSVQLWLPVALIAFLKFFLATLALICCLIKRKKAKAVQSEYISKGLPVVFPEEIPQADETATVSTPMLVKEERPPLIISQHENPLYKPPPPLSTASSPRPRNAFTNQRQPPPYVPP
;
A
#
# COMPACT_ATOMS: atom_id res chain seq x y z
N MET A 1 2.11 28.99 -51.78
CA MET A 1 3.31 29.02 -50.92
C MET A 1 4.00 27.67 -51.08
N THR A 2 5.14 27.62 -51.74
CA THR A 2 5.94 26.40 -51.94
C THR A 2 6.77 26.16 -50.68
N SER A 3 6.49 25.10 -49.93
CA SER A 3 7.28 24.71 -48.76
C SER A 3 8.63 24.15 -49.22
N ALA A 4 9.71 24.67 -48.63
CA ALA A 4 11.05 24.13 -48.87
C ALA A 4 11.18 22.73 -48.23
N PRO A 5 11.89 21.80 -48.88
CA PRO A 5 12.13 20.48 -48.30
C PRO A 5 13.01 20.62 -47.05
N PHE A 6 12.49 20.19 -45.90
CA PHE A 6 13.26 20.08 -44.67
C PHE A 6 13.63 18.63 -44.41
N ARG A 7 14.80 18.40 -43.82
CA ARG A 7 15.25 17.08 -43.38
C ARG A 7 15.07 16.96 -41.88
N VAL A 8 14.36 15.92 -41.44
CA VAL A 8 14.22 15.57 -40.03
C VAL A 8 15.22 14.45 -39.74
N THR A 9 16.20 14.74 -38.88
CA THR A 9 17.12 13.72 -38.37
C THR A 9 16.61 13.26 -37.01
N VAL A 10 16.14 12.02 -36.94
CA VAL A 10 15.73 11.41 -35.67
C VAL A 10 16.98 10.89 -34.97
N VAL A 11 17.40 11.57 -33.90
CA VAL A 11 18.51 11.14 -33.07
C VAL A 11 18.01 10.02 -32.14
N PRO A 12 18.73 8.89 -32.02
CA PRO A 12 18.35 7.84 -31.09
C PRO A 12 18.28 8.36 -29.66
N GLU A 13 17.29 7.87 -28.93
CA GLU A 13 17.01 8.32 -27.58
C GLU A 13 18.14 7.94 -26.62
N LEU A 14 18.76 8.93 -25.98
CA LEU A 14 19.79 8.67 -24.98
C LEU A 14 19.18 7.98 -23.74
N PRO A 15 19.92 7.03 -23.15
CA PRO A 15 19.50 6.41 -21.90
C PRO A 15 19.41 7.46 -20.79
N THR A 16 18.52 7.26 -19.83
CA THR A 16 18.34 8.15 -18.68
C THR A 16 18.36 7.38 -17.38
N ASN A 17 18.91 8.01 -16.35
CA ASN A 17 19.04 7.45 -15.00
C ASN A 17 17.87 7.82 -14.06
N HIS A 18 16.96 8.67 -14.54
CA HIS A 18 15.78 9.11 -13.79
C HIS A 18 14.59 9.30 -14.73
N LEU A 19 13.39 9.18 -14.14
CA LEU A 19 12.13 9.38 -14.83
C LEU A 19 11.12 10.00 -13.85
N PHE A 20 10.57 11.15 -14.24
CA PHE A 20 9.46 11.77 -13.55
C PHE A 20 8.16 11.36 -14.24
N ILE A 21 7.18 10.96 -13.43
CA ILE A 21 5.89 10.47 -13.89
C ILE A 21 4.81 11.39 -13.36
N LEU A 22 4.07 12.03 -14.26
CA LEU A 22 2.97 12.93 -13.96
C LEU A 22 1.66 12.28 -14.35
N ASP A 23 0.70 12.25 -13.44
CA ASP A 23 -0.70 11.95 -13.78
C ASP A 23 -1.42 13.29 -14.00
N VAL A 24 -1.85 13.55 -15.23
CA VAL A 24 -2.41 14.83 -15.69
C VAL A 24 -3.87 14.64 -16.10
N ASP A 25 -4.74 15.59 -15.73
CA ASP A 25 -6.15 15.64 -16.15
C ASP A 25 -6.32 16.14 -17.59
N HIS A 26 -5.66 15.46 -18.52
CA HIS A 26 -5.82 15.70 -19.94
C HIS A 26 -5.87 14.36 -20.67
N SER A 27 -6.65 14.28 -21.76
CA SER A 27 -6.73 13.06 -22.57
C SER A 27 -5.37 12.78 -23.22
N SER A 28 -4.87 11.54 -23.08
CA SER A 28 -3.61 11.09 -23.68
C SER A 28 -3.61 11.23 -25.20
N GLU A 29 -4.75 10.96 -25.84
CA GLU A 29 -4.89 11.05 -27.29
C GLU A 29 -4.63 12.46 -27.82
N ARG A 30 -5.30 13.48 -27.27
CA ARG A 30 -5.06 14.87 -27.66
C ARG A 30 -3.66 15.33 -27.28
N LEU A 31 -3.20 14.98 -26.08
CA LEU A 31 -1.87 15.39 -25.61
C LEU A 31 -0.74 14.83 -26.49
N ALA A 32 -0.91 13.63 -27.05
CA ALA A 32 0.09 12.98 -27.90
C ALA A 32 -0.07 13.29 -29.39
N LYS A 33 -1.29 13.51 -29.89
CA LYS A 33 -1.57 13.72 -31.33
C LYS A 33 -1.58 15.20 -31.73
N ASP A 34 -2.01 16.10 -30.86
CA ASP A 34 -2.13 17.53 -31.18
C ASP A 34 -0.81 18.25 -30.82
N PRO A 35 -0.01 18.69 -31.81
CA PRO A 35 1.31 19.26 -31.56
C PRO A 35 1.24 20.56 -30.76
N ASP A 36 0.22 21.39 -31.00
CA ASP A 36 0.04 22.66 -30.29
C ASP A 36 -0.21 22.45 -28.79
N ILE A 37 -0.98 21.41 -28.45
CA ILE A 37 -1.27 21.06 -27.05
C ILE A 37 -0.01 20.49 -26.39
N LEU A 38 0.72 19.62 -27.08
CA LEU A 38 1.97 19.05 -26.58
C LEU A 38 3.03 20.14 -26.34
N CYS A 39 3.17 21.09 -27.26
CA CYS A 39 4.06 22.24 -27.13
C CYS A 39 3.66 23.11 -25.93
N ALA A 40 2.39 23.47 -25.81
CA ALA A 40 1.90 24.26 -24.67
C ALA A 40 2.13 23.53 -23.33
N PHE A 41 1.89 22.22 -23.28
CA PHE A 41 2.18 21.40 -22.11
C PHE A 41 3.68 21.40 -21.77
N ALA A 42 4.54 21.16 -22.76
CA ALA A 42 5.99 21.14 -22.58
C ALA A 42 6.53 22.49 -22.09
N GLU A 43 6.02 23.60 -22.64
CA GLU A 43 6.37 24.95 -22.20
C GLU A 43 5.94 25.23 -20.77
N LYS A 44 4.70 24.87 -20.39
CA LYS A 44 4.23 25.04 -19.01
C LYS A 44 5.02 24.19 -18.03
N LEU A 45 5.33 22.95 -18.40
CA LEU A 45 6.15 22.06 -17.59
C LEU A 45 7.57 22.61 -17.44
N ALA A 46 8.24 23.03 -18.52
CA ALA A 46 9.57 23.62 -18.44
C ALA A 46 9.60 24.88 -17.55
N ASN A 47 8.64 25.79 -17.76
CA ASN A 47 8.53 27.01 -16.95
C ASN A 47 8.28 26.71 -15.47
N SER A 48 7.47 25.68 -15.16
CA SER A 48 7.22 25.25 -13.78
C SER A 48 8.46 24.69 -13.09
N LEU A 49 9.42 24.17 -13.87
CA LEU A 49 10.72 23.69 -13.39
C LEU A 49 11.78 24.80 -13.33
N GLY A 50 11.46 26.01 -13.79
CA GLY A 50 12.35 27.18 -13.82
C GLY A 50 13.05 27.41 -15.17
N ASP A 51 12.79 26.58 -16.19
CA ASP A 51 13.36 26.72 -17.52
C ASP A 51 12.46 27.59 -18.41
N ARG A 52 13.02 28.62 -19.06
CA ARG A 52 12.25 29.50 -19.98
C ARG A 52 11.75 28.78 -21.24
N PHE A 53 12.47 27.74 -21.67
CA PHE A 53 12.18 26.97 -22.87
C PHE A 53 12.32 25.48 -22.58
N PRO A 54 11.56 24.59 -23.25
CA PRO A 54 11.60 23.15 -23.03
C PRO A 54 12.85 22.48 -23.66
N LYS A 55 14.03 23.08 -23.53
CA LYS A 55 15.29 22.55 -24.06
C LYS A 55 15.76 21.31 -23.29
N ASN A 56 15.61 21.35 -21.97
CA ASN A 56 16.06 20.28 -21.09
C ASN A 56 14.98 19.21 -20.86
N LEU A 57 13.77 19.43 -21.38
CA LEU A 57 12.63 18.55 -21.16
C LEU A 57 12.59 17.47 -22.24
N VAL A 58 12.73 16.21 -21.85
CA VAL A 58 12.63 15.07 -22.76
C VAL A 58 11.43 14.22 -22.35
N ILE A 59 10.34 14.32 -23.11
CA ILE A 59 9.15 13.47 -22.94
C ILE A 59 9.46 12.10 -23.52
N LYS A 60 9.31 11.07 -22.69
CA LYS A 60 9.66 9.68 -23.01
C LYS A 60 8.44 8.89 -23.47
N LYS A 61 7.31 9.07 -22.76
CA LYS A 61 6.08 8.34 -23.04
C LYS A 61 4.86 9.12 -22.55
N ILE A 62 3.77 9.01 -23.28
CA ILE A 62 2.44 9.47 -22.88
C ILE A 62 1.51 8.27 -22.97
N GLU A 63 0.91 7.89 -21.85
CA GLU A 63 0.02 6.73 -21.75
C GLU A 63 -1.37 7.17 -21.29
N ALA A 64 -2.39 6.41 -21.69
CA ALA A 64 -3.70 6.51 -21.07
C ALA A 64 -3.65 5.86 -19.69
N ILE A 65 -4.39 6.43 -18.73
CA ILE A 65 -4.65 5.74 -17.47
C ILE A 65 -5.96 4.97 -17.66
N ASP A 66 -5.87 3.64 -17.73
CA ASP A 66 -6.99 2.76 -18.16
C ASP A 66 -8.30 2.98 -17.37
N SER A 67 -8.20 3.41 -16.12
CA SER A 67 -9.35 3.67 -15.27
C SER A 67 -10.06 5.00 -15.55
N VAL A 68 -9.42 5.95 -16.25
CA VAL A 68 -9.96 7.32 -16.44
C VAL A 68 -9.64 7.87 -17.84
N ARG A 69 -10.66 7.93 -18.72
CA ARG A 69 -10.52 8.41 -20.12
C ARG A 69 -9.99 9.84 -20.29
N ARG A 70 -10.10 10.68 -19.26
CA ARG A 70 -9.66 12.08 -19.28
C ARG A 70 -8.32 12.31 -18.59
N GLN A 71 -7.62 11.23 -18.25
CA GLN A 71 -6.31 11.32 -17.60
C GLN A 71 -5.24 10.66 -18.46
N SER A 72 -4.06 11.24 -18.37
CA SER A 72 -2.87 10.75 -19.04
C SER A 72 -1.73 10.67 -18.06
N ARG A 73 -0.87 9.68 -18.28
CA ARG A 73 0.40 9.55 -17.60
C ARG A 73 1.51 10.02 -18.52
N VAL A 74 2.19 11.07 -18.12
CA VAL A 74 3.33 11.63 -18.86
C VAL A 74 4.62 11.27 -18.14
N MET A 75 5.49 10.55 -18.84
CA MET A 75 6.81 10.17 -18.36
C MET A 75 7.84 11.06 -19.03
N PHE A 76 8.65 11.77 -18.25
CA PHE A 76 9.68 12.67 -18.78
C PHE A 76 10.98 12.59 -17.97
N SER A 77 12.06 13.01 -18.60
CA SER A 77 13.39 13.13 -17.99
C SER A 77 13.95 14.51 -18.28
N ASN A 78 14.91 14.95 -17.46
CA ASN A 78 15.59 16.22 -17.64
C ASN A 78 17.01 15.99 -18.20
N SER A 79 17.28 16.49 -19.40
CA SER A 79 18.58 16.32 -20.09
C SER A 79 19.68 17.26 -19.60
N SER A 80 19.38 18.20 -18.69
CA SER A 80 20.43 18.95 -17.98
C SER A 80 21.25 18.05 -17.04
N LEU A 81 20.67 16.92 -16.64
CA LEU A 81 21.32 15.92 -15.80
C LEU A 81 22.02 14.88 -16.68
N SER A 82 23.29 14.60 -16.35
CA SER A 82 24.06 13.58 -17.04
C SER A 82 23.47 12.19 -16.80
N TYR A 83 23.35 11.39 -17.86
CA TYR A 83 22.99 9.98 -17.78
C TYR A 83 24.20 9.09 -17.43
N LYS A 84 25.43 9.62 -17.56
CA LYS A 84 26.67 8.86 -17.32
C LYS A 84 26.93 8.58 -15.84
N TYR A 85 26.40 9.42 -14.95
CA TYR A 85 26.58 9.29 -13.50
C TYR A 85 25.33 9.78 -12.77
N CYS A 86 25.06 9.22 -11.58
CA CYS A 86 23.85 9.55 -10.84
C CYS A 86 23.98 10.83 -10.01
N GLN A 87 23.40 11.94 -10.49
CA GLN A 87 23.31 13.18 -9.70
C GLN A 87 22.08 13.18 -8.77
N LYS A 88 22.04 12.28 -7.78
CA LYS A 88 20.87 12.11 -6.90
C LYS A 88 20.38 13.41 -6.26
N LYS A 89 21.29 14.23 -5.72
CA LYS A 89 20.93 15.53 -5.10
C LYS A 89 20.26 16.48 -6.08
N ALA A 90 20.68 16.50 -7.34
CA ALA A 90 20.08 17.34 -8.36
C ALA A 90 18.72 16.81 -8.82
N ILE A 91 18.59 15.48 -9.01
CA ILE A 91 17.31 14.82 -9.29
C ILE A 91 16.29 15.13 -8.18
N GLU A 92 16.73 15.03 -6.92
CA GLU A 92 15.89 15.31 -5.77
C GLU A 92 15.54 16.81 -5.67
N ALA A 93 16.44 17.71 -6.04
CA ALA A 93 16.14 19.13 -6.12
C ALA A 93 15.00 19.40 -7.12
N ILE A 94 15.04 18.77 -8.30
CA ILE A 94 13.95 18.86 -9.29
C ILE A 94 12.65 18.25 -8.73
N LYS A 95 12.72 17.09 -8.06
CA LYS A 95 11.57 16.51 -7.34
C LYS A 95 10.95 17.53 -6.38
N HIS A 96 11.77 18.27 -5.62
CA HIS A 96 11.33 19.25 -4.62
C HIS A 96 10.81 20.57 -5.22
N ILE A 97 10.97 20.80 -6.52
CA ILE A 97 10.26 21.87 -7.23
C ILE A 97 8.77 21.48 -7.38
N MET A 98 8.49 20.20 -7.65
CA MET A 98 7.13 19.69 -7.85
C MET A 98 6.46 19.28 -6.54
N LEU A 99 7.22 18.68 -5.62
CA LEU A 99 6.75 18.05 -4.39
C LEU A 99 7.31 18.75 -3.14
N THR A 100 6.59 18.65 -2.03
CA THR A 100 7.07 19.13 -0.72
C THR A 100 8.08 18.17 -0.12
N ARG A 101 9.17 18.68 0.48
CA ARG A 101 10.23 17.88 1.10
C ARG A 101 9.81 16.84 2.14
N ARG A 102 8.74 17.11 2.91
CA ARG A 102 8.38 16.28 4.07
C ARG A 102 7.32 15.20 3.80
N ARG A 103 6.42 15.44 2.85
CA ARG A 103 5.22 14.60 2.66
C ARG A 103 4.97 14.23 1.20
N ASP A 104 5.88 14.58 0.29
CA ASP A 104 5.73 14.38 -1.15
C ASP A 104 4.36 14.81 -1.68
N ARG A 105 3.79 15.89 -1.10
CA ARG A 105 2.57 16.52 -1.61
C ARG A 105 2.93 17.47 -2.74
N ILE A 106 2.06 17.56 -3.75
CA ILE A 106 2.28 18.48 -4.86
C ILE A 106 2.22 19.92 -4.34
N ARG A 107 3.21 20.73 -4.73
CA ARG A 107 3.26 22.14 -4.37
C ARG A 107 2.20 22.92 -5.15
N ALA A 108 1.44 23.76 -4.46
CA ALA A 108 0.43 24.61 -5.08
C ALA A 108 1.03 25.56 -6.14
N GLU A 109 2.27 26.01 -5.93
CA GLU A 109 3.02 26.81 -6.90
C GLU A 109 3.24 26.08 -8.23
N PHE A 110 3.63 24.81 -8.17
CA PHE A 110 3.82 23.97 -9.35
C PHE A 110 2.49 23.74 -10.09
N VAL A 111 1.41 23.39 -9.36
CA VAL A 111 0.08 23.20 -9.97
C VAL A 111 -0.42 24.48 -10.66
N ARG A 112 -0.19 25.64 -10.05
CA ARG A 112 -0.56 26.94 -10.63
C ARG A 112 0.28 27.29 -11.86
N ALA A 113 1.57 26.94 -11.86
CA ALA A 113 2.46 27.17 -13.00
C ALA A 113 2.12 26.27 -14.21
N MET A 114 1.65 25.05 -13.96
CA MET A 114 1.23 24.09 -14.99
C MET A 114 -0.02 24.50 -15.78
N ASP A 115 -0.70 25.59 -15.42
CA ASP A 115 -1.96 26.05 -16.03
C ASP A 115 -3.16 25.16 -15.65
N SER A 116 -4.36 25.74 -15.58
CA SER A 116 -5.57 24.99 -15.23
C SER A 116 -5.95 23.96 -16.29
N ARG A 117 -5.46 24.13 -17.53
CA ARG A 117 -5.62 23.18 -18.64
C ARG A 117 -4.86 21.87 -18.44
N PHE A 118 -3.78 21.87 -17.66
CA PHE A 118 -2.93 20.70 -17.44
C PHE A 118 -2.80 20.40 -15.94
N HIS A 119 -3.94 20.21 -15.28
CA HIS A 119 -3.97 19.96 -13.85
C HIS A 119 -3.27 18.63 -13.50
N VAL A 120 -2.23 18.71 -12.66
CA VAL A 120 -1.44 17.55 -12.22
C VAL A 120 -1.99 17.00 -10.91
N ARG A 121 -2.37 15.72 -10.91
CA ARG A 121 -2.91 15.02 -9.73
C ARG A 121 -1.86 14.26 -8.94
N ASN A 122 -0.86 13.72 -9.62
CA ASN A 122 0.17 12.91 -9.00
C ASN A 122 1.52 13.16 -9.66
N VAL A 123 2.58 13.06 -8.86
CA VAL A 123 3.97 13.14 -9.32
C VAL A 123 4.74 12.02 -8.64
N LYS A 124 5.41 11.19 -9.43
CA LYS A 124 6.30 10.12 -8.95
C LYS A 124 7.69 10.28 -9.57
N LEU A 125 8.70 9.85 -8.83
CA LEU A 125 10.08 9.76 -9.31
C LEU A 125 10.49 8.30 -9.30
N GLU A 126 10.92 7.81 -10.46
CA GLU A 126 11.57 6.51 -10.61
C GLU A 126 13.03 6.71 -10.95
N LEU A 127 13.90 6.08 -10.18
CA LEU A 127 15.34 6.06 -10.43
C LEU A 127 15.66 4.79 -11.24
N ARG A 128 16.37 4.94 -12.35
CA ARG A 128 16.78 3.82 -13.20
C ARG A 128 18.24 3.50 -12.95
N ALA A 129 18.56 2.22 -12.80
CA ALA A 129 19.93 1.76 -12.81
C ALA A 129 20.52 1.94 -14.22
N VAL A 130 21.64 2.63 -14.32
CA VAL A 130 22.46 2.61 -15.54
C VAL A 130 23.55 1.57 -15.32
N LEU A 131 23.60 0.55 -16.17
CA LEU A 131 24.54 -0.58 -16.14
C LEU A 131 25.95 -0.20 -16.66
N VAL A 132 26.46 0.98 -16.31
CA VAL A 132 27.79 1.41 -16.76
C VAL A 132 28.57 1.97 -15.57
N ASP A 133 29.32 1.08 -14.92
CA ASP A 133 30.54 1.25 -14.10
C ASP A 133 30.64 2.35 -13.02
N LEU A 134 29.65 3.22 -12.81
CA LEU A 134 29.79 4.43 -11.97
C LEU A 134 28.66 4.66 -10.94
N GLY A 135 27.93 3.61 -10.59
CA GLY A 135 26.96 3.61 -9.49
C GLY A 135 25.52 3.69 -9.95
N SER A 136 24.70 2.79 -9.42
CA SER A 136 23.26 2.74 -9.65
C SER A 136 22.59 3.95 -8.99
N CYS A 137 21.61 4.57 -9.66
CA CYS A 137 20.73 5.54 -9.01
C CYS A 137 19.75 4.89 -8.02
N ILE A 138 19.70 3.56 -7.97
CA ILE A 138 18.86 2.82 -7.03
C ILE A 138 19.61 2.75 -5.69
N GLU A 139 19.14 3.49 -4.69
CA GLU A 139 19.49 3.21 -3.31
C GLU A 139 18.59 2.10 -2.78
N GLU A 140 19.19 1.01 -2.30
CA GLU A 140 18.52 0.13 -1.36
C GLU A 140 18.31 0.90 -0.06
N MET A 141 17.04 1.11 0.31
CA MET A 141 16.67 1.91 1.47
C MET A 141 17.10 1.20 2.77
N PRO A 142 17.87 1.83 3.68
CA PRO A 142 18.23 1.22 4.94
C PRO A 142 17.10 1.39 5.95
N THR A 143 16.10 0.52 5.90
CA THR A 143 15.17 0.36 7.02
C THR A 143 15.80 -0.59 8.03
N SER A 144 16.33 0.00 9.10
CA SER A 144 16.94 -0.70 10.23
C SER A 144 15.94 -1.62 10.96
N ARG A 145 16.41 -2.86 11.21
CA ARG A 145 15.98 -3.89 12.19
C ARG A 145 14.95 -4.94 11.74
N LEU A 146 15.44 -5.99 11.08
CA LEU A 146 15.53 -7.37 11.60
C LEU A 146 16.38 -8.21 10.64
N PRO A 147 17.27 -9.13 11.07
CA PRO A 147 18.12 -9.85 10.14
C PRO A 147 17.30 -10.96 9.50
N THR A 148 17.07 -10.89 8.20
CA THR A 148 16.77 -12.08 7.40
C THR A 148 17.39 -11.89 6.03
N ASN A 149 18.49 -12.60 5.82
CA ASN A 149 19.16 -12.79 4.54
C ASN A 149 18.15 -13.08 3.44
N VAL A 150 18.15 -12.33 2.33
CA VAL A 150 18.13 -12.91 0.98
C VAL A 150 18.85 -11.98 0.00
N SER A 151 19.82 -12.59 -0.67
CA SER A 151 20.63 -12.15 -1.80
C SER A 151 19.89 -11.43 -2.93
N LEU A 152 20.52 -10.34 -3.38
CA LEU A 152 20.71 -9.86 -4.76
C LEU A 152 20.26 -10.82 -5.88
N PHE A 153 19.56 -10.29 -6.88
CA PHE A 153 20.04 -10.14 -8.27
C PHE A 153 18.88 -9.68 -9.18
N SER A 154 18.94 -8.44 -9.65
CA SER A 154 18.24 -8.02 -10.87
C SER A 154 19.23 -8.06 -12.03
N THR A 155 19.07 -9.02 -12.93
CA THR A 155 19.75 -9.04 -14.24
C THR A 155 18.68 -9.06 -15.32
N THR A 156 18.59 -7.95 -16.05
CA THR A 156 18.00 -7.92 -17.39
C THR A 156 19.04 -8.45 -18.39
N VAL A 157 18.75 -9.58 -19.03
CA VAL A 157 19.22 -9.92 -20.39
C VAL A 157 18.03 -10.52 -21.12
N SER A 158 17.68 -9.97 -22.27
CA SER A 158 16.68 -10.56 -23.18
C SER A 158 17.09 -11.99 -23.53
N PRO A 159 16.14 -12.94 -23.55
CA PRO A 159 15.93 -13.60 -24.83
C PRO A 159 14.45 -13.95 -25.10
N ASN A 160 14.10 -13.85 -26.38
CA ASN A 160 13.11 -14.72 -27.00
C ASN A 160 13.49 -16.18 -26.71
N TYR A 161 12.97 -16.81 -25.66
CA TYR A 161 12.56 -18.23 -25.60
C TYR A 161 12.12 -18.59 -24.16
N ASP A 162 10.96 -19.24 -24.05
CA ASP A 162 10.49 -20.06 -22.92
C ASP A 162 10.13 -19.44 -21.56
N THR A 163 9.57 -18.22 -21.53
CA THR A 163 8.95 -17.65 -20.30
C THR A 163 7.71 -18.41 -19.81
N SER A 164 7.13 -19.29 -20.64
CA SER A 164 5.94 -20.09 -20.27
C SER A 164 6.25 -21.20 -19.25
N SER A 165 7.49 -21.68 -19.19
CA SER A 165 7.87 -22.76 -18.28
C SER A 165 8.01 -22.25 -16.84
N VAL A 166 8.81 -21.22 -16.60
CA VAL A 166 9.10 -20.73 -15.24
C VAL A 166 7.85 -20.25 -14.48
N GLN A 167 6.87 -19.67 -15.19
CA GLN A 167 5.61 -19.21 -14.58
C GLN A 167 4.68 -20.36 -14.15
N LEU A 168 4.76 -21.53 -14.79
CA LEU A 168 4.00 -22.73 -14.41
C LEU A 168 4.67 -23.53 -13.29
N TRP A 169 6.00 -23.49 -13.19
CA TRP A 169 6.74 -24.24 -12.17
C TRP A 169 6.64 -23.62 -10.78
N LEU A 170 6.41 -22.30 -10.67
CA LEU A 170 6.23 -21.63 -9.39
C LEU A 170 5.01 -22.13 -8.59
N PRO A 171 3.78 -22.24 -9.15
CA PRO A 171 2.65 -22.83 -8.44
C PRO A 171 2.84 -24.34 -8.19
N VAL A 172 3.49 -25.08 -9.10
CA VAL A 172 3.76 -26.52 -8.91
C VAL A 172 4.72 -26.76 -7.75
N ALA A 173 5.79 -25.97 -7.64
CA ALA A 173 6.74 -26.03 -6.54
C ALA A 173 6.08 -25.69 -5.19
N LEU A 174 5.19 -24.68 -5.17
CA LEU A 174 4.42 -24.31 -3.98
C LEU A 174 3.53 -25.47 -3.49
N ILE A 175 2.82 -26.12 -4.42
CA ILE A 175 1.95 -27.26 -4.09
C ILE A 175 2.78 -28.45 -3.60
N ALA A 176 3.90 -28.75 -4.25
CA ALA A 176 4.81 -29.82 -3.82
C ALA A 176 5.35 -29.56 -2.40
N PHE A 177 5.73 -28.31 -2.10
CA PHE A 177 6.18 -27.91 -0.77
C PHE A 177 5.06 -28.07 0.26
N LEU A 178 3.85 -27.61 -0.02
CA LEU A 178 2.71 -27.79 0.89
C LEU A 178 2.44 -29.27 1.20
N LYS A 179 2.51 -30.15 0.20
CA LYS A 179 2.34 -31.59 0.38
C LYS A 179 3.46 -32.21 1.21
N PHE A 180 4.70 -31.75 1.01
CA PHE A 180 5.84 -32.18 1.81
C PHE A 180 5.67 -31.81 3.28
N PHE A 181 5.24 -30.59 3.59
CA PHE A 181 4.97 -30.15 4.96
C PHE A 181 3.84 -30.95 5.61
N LEU A 182 2.77 -31.25 4.86
CA LEU A 182 1.66 -32.04 5.39
C LEU A 182 2.10 -33.49 5.67
N ALA A 183 2.93 -34.07 4.81
CA ALA A 183 3.48 -35.41 5.01
C ALA A 183 4.44 -35.49 6.20
N THR A 184 5.31 -34.49 6.40
CA THR A 184 6.22 -34.46 7.56
C THR A 184 5.45 -34.28 8.86
N LEU A 185 4.44 -33.41 8.91
CA LEU A 185 3.52 -33.28 10.05
C LEU A 185 2.80 -34.60 10.37
N ALA A 186 2.27 -35.28 9.35
CA ALA A 186 1.64 -36.58 9.54
C ALA A 186 2.61 -37.62 10.09
N LEU A 187 3.84 -37.67 9.58
CA LEU A 187 4.88 -38.58 10.04
C LEU A 187 5.27 -38.30 11.50
N ILE A 188 5.45 -37.03 11.88
CA ILE A 188 5.72 -36.62 13.26
C ILE A 188 4.55 -37.04 14.17
N CYS A 189 3.31 -36.79 13.78
CA CYS A 189 2.11 -37.24 14.52
C CYS A 189 2.09 -38.77 14.71
N CYS A 190 2.43 -39.54 13.67
CA CYS A 190 2.52 -40.98 13.73
C CYS A 190 3.65 -41.45 14.69
N LEU A 191 4.80 -40.80 14.67
CA LEU A 191 5.91 -41.11 15.59
C LEU A 191 5.55 -40.78 17.05
N ILE A 192 4.86 -39.67 17.30
CA ILE A 192 4.38 -39.31 18.64
C ILE A 192 3.36 -40.35 19.13
N LYS A 193 2.39 -40.74 18.28
CA LYS A 193 1.42 -41.80 18.63
C LYS A 193 2.10 -43.14 18.90
N ARG A 194 3.11 -43.54 18.12
CA ARG A 194 3.89 -44.76 18.37
C ARG A 194 4.70 -44.69 19.67
N LYS A 195 5.27 -43.53 20.02
CA LYS A 195 5.97 -43.34 21.30
C LYS A 195 5.01 -43.45 22.50
N LYS A 196 3.81 -42.87 22.40
CA LYS A 196 2.79 -43.01 23.45
C LYS A 196 2.31 -44.46 23.61
N ALA A 197 2.16 -45.21 22.53
CA ALA A 197 1.83 -46.64 22.59
C ALA A 197 2.91 -47.49 23.28
N LYS A 198 4.20 -47.11 23.16
CA LYS A 198 5.31 -47.78 23.87
C LYS A 198 5.44 -47.35 25.34
N ALA A 199 5.07 -46.13 25.69
CA ALA A 199 5.17 -45.61 27.06
C ALA A 199 4.09 -46.18 28.01
N VAL A 200 2.88 -46.48 27.50
CA VAL A 200 1.78 -47.03 28.31
C VAL A 200 2.05 -48.48 28.76
N GLN A 201 2.97 -49.20 28.12
CA GLN A 201 3.31 -50.59 28.45
C GLN A 201 4.38 -50.73 29.56
N SER A 202 5.05 -49.65 29.98
CA SER A 202 6.21 -49.74 30.90
C SER A 202 5.97 -49.18 32.31
N GLU A 203 4.78 -48.69 32.64
CA GLU A 203 4.51 -47.98 33.92
C GLU A 203 3.81 -48.85 34.99
N TYR A 204 3.60 -50.15 34.71
CA TYR A 204 3.03 -51.11 35.67
C TYR A 204 4.08 -52.05 36.25
N ILE A 205 5.07 -51.53 36.99
CA ILE A 205 5.70 -52.26 38.11
C ILE A 205 6.62 -51.30 38.89
N SER A 206 6.21 -50.98 40.12
CA SER A 206 7.09 -50.83 41.31
C SER A 206 6.25 -50.21 42.43
N LYS A 207 5.62 -51.07 43.23
CA LYS A 207 5.05 -50.67 44.52
C LYS A 207 6.20 -50.49 45.51
N GLY A 208 6.50 -49.24 45.87
CA GLY A 208 7.35 -48.88 47.01
C GLY A 208 6.47 -48.42 48.18
N LEU A 209 6.72 -49.02 49.34
CA LEU A 209 5.98 -48.98 50.61
C LEU A 209 5.74 -47.56 51.19
N PRO A 210 4.60 -47.28 51.87
CA PRO A 210 4.28 -45.94 52.38
C PRO A 210 4.98 -45.60 53.70
N VAL A 211 5.49 -44.37 53.82
CA VAL A 211 6.04 -43.82 55.07
C VAL A 211 4.94 -43.04 55.80
N VAL A 212 4.61 -43.53 56.98
CA VAL A 212 3.62 -43.01 57.92
C VAL A 212 4.29 -41.98 58.82
N PHE A 213 3.67 -40.82 59.02
CA PHE A 213 4.00 -39.91 60.12
C PHE A 213 2.77 -39.76 61.03
N PRO A 214 2.75 -40.47 62.17
CA PRO A 214 1.83 -40.22 63.26
C PRO A 214 2.53 -39.33 64.31
N GLU A 215 1.93 -38.19 64.65
CA GLU A 215 1.70 -37.72 66.04
C GLU A 215 1.20 -36.27 65.98
N GLU A 216 -0.08 -36.05 66.28
CA GLU A 216 -0.63 -34.92 67.06
C GLU A 216 -2.17 -35.07 67.09
N ILE A 217 -2.66 -35.57 68.22
CA ILE A 217 -4.06 -35.76 68.67
C ILE A 217 -4.19 -34.86 69.94
N PRO A 218 -5.35 -34.33 70.45
CA PRO A 218 -6.77 -34.66 70.22
C PRO A 218 -7.81 -33.49 70.16
N GLN A 219 -9.07 -33.91 69.89
CA GLN A 219 -10.37 -33.41 70.41
C GLN A 219 -10.98 -32.09 69.89
N ALA A 220 -12.05 -32.20 69.11
CA ALA A 220 -13.44 -32.10 69.59
C ALA A 220 -14.44 -31.92 68.42
N ASP A 221 -15.38 -32.87 68.35
CA ASP A 221 -16.80 -32.76 68.04
C ASP A 221 -17.35 -32.08 66.78
N GLU A 222 -17.99 -32.96 66.00
CA GLU A 222 -19.37 -32.90 65.53
C GLU A 222 -19.81 -31.98 64.36
N THR A 223 -20.62 -32.62 63.51
CA THR A 223 -21.60 -32.10 62.54
C THR A 223 -21.12 -31.83 61.10
N ALA A 224 -21.56 -32.72 60.20
CA ALA A 224 -22.32 -32.41 58.96
C ALA A 224 -21.97 -33.36 57.80
N THR A 225 -22.61 -34.52 57.85
CA THR A 225 -23.36 -35.18 56.76
C THR A 225 -23.33 -34.56 55.34
N VAL A 226 -23.05 -35.45 54.37
CA VAL A 226 -23.90 -35.78 53.20
C VAL A 226 -23.44 -35.43 51.76
N SER A 227 -23.57 -36.48 50.93
CA SER A 227 -23.91 -36.56 49.50
C SER A 227 -22.89 -36.23 48.40
N THR A 228 -22.41 -37.31 47.77
CA THR A 228 -22.50 -37.65 46.32
C THR A 228 -22.40 -36.52 45.27
N PRO A 229 -21.43 -36.56 44.34
CA PRO A 229 -21.40 -35.66 43.19
C PRO A 229 -22.43 -36.07 42.11
N MET A 230 -23.29 -35.13 41.74
CA MET A 230 -24.42 -35.30 40.83
C MET A 230 -23.99 -35.10 39.36
N LEU A 231 -24.44 -36.06 38.54
CA LEU A 231 -24.57 -36.15 37.08
C LEU A 231 -24.25 -34.91 36.22
N VAL A 232 -23.41 -35.18 35.21
CA VAL A 232 -22.99 -34.35 34.08
C VAL A 232 -24.18 -33.74 33.32
N LYS A 233 -24.19 -32.41 33.22
CA LYS A 233 -25.11 -31.64 32.37
C LYS A 233 -24.64 -31.74 30.92
N GLU A 234 -25.43 -32.39 30.07
CA GLU A 234 -25.25 -32.42 28.60
C GLU A 234 -25.15 -30.99 28.04
N GLU A 235 -24.01 -30.68 27.43
CA GLU A 235 -23.81 -29.46 26.64
C GLU A 235 -24.28 -29.73 25.19
N ARG A 236 -25.48 -29.25 24.85
CA ARG A 236 -25.96 -29.26 23.45
C ARG A 236 -25.25 -28.15 22.64
N PRO A 237 -24.84 -28.42 21.37
CA PRO A 237 -24.25 -27.41 20.50
C PRO A 237 -25.28 -26.33 20.08
N PRO A 238 -24.86 -25.07 19.90
CA PRO A 238 -25.77 -23.97 19.59
C PRO A 238 -26.38 -24.08 18.19
N LEU A 239 -27.69 -23.83 18.10
CA LEU A 239 -28.43 -23.75 16.84
C LEU A 239 -27.95 -22.56 15.99
N ILE A 240 -27.58 -22.84 14.74
CA ILE A 240 -27.33 -21.81 13.71
C ILE A 240 -28.69 -21.25 13.27
N ILE A 241 -29.01 -20.03 13.69
CA ILE A 241 -30.16 -19.29 13.19
C ILE A 241 -29.80 -18.75 11.80
N SER A 242 -30.39 -19.31 10.75
CA SER A 242 -30.33 -18.71 9.42
C SER A 242 -31.14 -17.40 9.43
N GLN A 243 -30.47 -16.27 9.29
CA GLN A 243 -31.13 -14.99 9.00
C GLN A 243 -31.61 -15.03 7.55
N HIS A 244 -32.87 -15.42 7.36
CA HIS A 244 -33.57 -15.23 6.10
C HIS A 244 -33.91 -13.73 5.96
N GLU A 245 -33.09 -12.96 5.25
CA GLU A 245 -33.43 -11.59 4.84
C GLU A 245 -34.65 -11.64 3.92
N ASN A 246 -35.82 -11.25 4.45
CA ASN A 246 -37.02 -10.99 3.66
C ASN A 246 -36.92 -9.55 3.12
N PRO A 247 -36.77 -9.33 1.80
CA PRO A 247 -36.54 -8.00 1.22
C PRO A 247 -37.72 -7.02 1.35
N LEU A 248 -38.85 -7.43 1.93
CA LEU A 248 -40.01 -6.58 2.19
C LEU A 248 -40.15 -6.09 3.64
N TYR A 249 -39.28 -6.49 4.56
CA TYR A 249 -39.37 -6.04 5.95
C TYR A 249 -38.50 -4.79 6.19
N LYS A 250 -39.13 -3.62 6.27
CA LYS A 250 -38.49 -2.41 6.80
C LYS A 250 -38.78 -2.32 8.30
N PRO A 251 -37.78 -2.41 9.20
CA PRO A 251 -38.00 -2.17 10.61
C PRO A 251 -38.41 -0.70 10.84
N PRO A 252 -39.33 -0.42 11.79
CA PRO A 252 -39.74 0.95 12.09
C PRO A 252 -38.58 1.76 12.70
N PRO A 253 -38.52 3.09 12.47
CA PRO A 253 -37.47 3.94 13.01
C PRO A 253 -37.50 3.96 14.54
N PRO A 254 -36.35 4.01 15.24
CA PRO A 254 -36.33 4.09 16.69
C PRO A 254 -36.94 5.41 17.16
N LEU A 255 -37.94 5.32 18.04
CA LEU A 255 -38.53 6.46 18.72
C LEU A 255 -37.44 7.17 19.53
N SER A 256 -37.03 8.36 19.08
CA SER A 256 -36.23 9.28 19.89
C SER A 256 -37.06 9.67 21.10
N THR A 257 -36.65 9.20 22.27
CA THR A 257 -37.17 9.64 23.55
C THR A 257 -36.81 11.12 23.77
N ALA A 258 -37.80 11.88 24.25
CA ALA A 258 -37.75 13.25 24.74
C ALA A 258 -37.76 14.39 23.70
N SER A 259 -38.97 14.68 23.21
CA SER A 259 -39.38 16.05 22.94
C SER A 259 -39.39 16.89 24.23
N SER A 260 -38.66 18.01 24.25
CA SER A 260 -38.99 19.15 25.12
C SER A 260 -38.69 20.44 24.35
N PRO A 261 -39.71 21.17 23.85
CA PRO A 261 -39.51 22.51 23.34
C PRO A 261 -39.70 23.49 24.50
N ARG A 262 -38.60 23.94 25.11
CA ARG A 262 -38.59 25.13 25.96
C ARG A 262 -38.22 26.34 25.10
N PRO A 263 -39.14 27.26 24.77
CA PRO A 263 -38.75 28.53 24.18
C PRO A 263 -38.16 29.41 25.29
N ARG A 264 -36.86 29.67 25.24
CA ARG A 264 -36.21 30.67 26.10
C ARG A 264 -36.21 32.00 25.35
N ASN A 265 -37.23 32.81 25.61
CA ASN A 265 -37.20 34.24 25.32
C ASN A 265 -36.12 34.91 26.19
N ALA A 266 -35.16 35.58 25.56
CA ALA A 266 -34.54 36.83 26.01
C ALA A 266 -33.29 37.14 25.16
N PHE A 267 -33.47 37.76 23.99
CA PHE A 267 -32.49 38.71 23.48
C PHE A 267 -33.21 39.98 23.06
N THR A 268 -32.85 41.04 23.76
CA THR A 268 -33.40 42.38 23.69
C THR A 268 -33.17 43.01 22.32
N ASN A 269 -34.24 43.54 21.73
CA ASN A 269 -34.19 44.50 20.63
C ASN A 269 -33.33 45.71 21.04
N GLN A 270 -32.04 45.71 20.71
CA GLN A 270 -31.24 46.93 20.70
C GLN A 270 -31.36 47.59 19.32
N ARG A 271 -32.18 48.63 19.31
CA ARG A 271 -32.34 49.63 18.25
C ARG A 271 -30.96 50.22 17.93
N GLN A 272 -30.50 50.11 16.68
CA GLN A 272 -29.28 50.80 16.24
C GLN A 272 -29.48 52.32 16.35
N PRO A 273 -28.49 53.09 16.85
CA PRO A 273 -28.55 54.55 16.79
C PRO A 273 -28.34 55.05 15.34
N PRO A 274 -28.95 56.18 14.93
CA PRO A 274 -28.79 56.72 13.59
C PRO A 274 -27.35 57.24 13.36
N PRO A 275 -26.89 57.27 12.10
CA PRO A 275 -25.53 57.70 11.75
C PRO A 275 -25.34 59.21 11.97
N TYR A 276 -24.25 59.57 12.63
CA TYR A 276 -23.83 60.96 12.84
C TYR A 276 -23.27 61.56 11.55
N VAL A 277 -23.70 62.78 11.20
CA VAL A 277 -23.18 63.58 10.08
C VAL A 277 -22.52 64.83 10.67
N PRO A 278 -21.19 65.00 10.53
CA PRO A 278 -20.48 66.22 10.97
C PRO A 278 -20.41 67.29 9.87
N PRO A 279 -20.40 68.60 10.22
CA PRO A 279 -19.68 69.63 9.48
C PRO A 279 -18.20 69.69 9.88
#